data_AF-C6LBV1-F1
#
_entry.id   AF-C6LBV1-F1
#
_cell.length_a   1.000
_cell.length_b   1.000
_cell.length_c   1.000
_cell.angle_alpha   90.00
_cell.angle_beta   90.00
_cell.angle_gamma   90.00
#
_symmetry.space_group_name_H-M   'P 1'
#
loop_
_entity.id
_entity.type
_entity.pdbx_description
1 polymer ?
#
loop_
_entity_poly.entity_id
_entity_poly.type
_entity_poly.pdbx_seq_one_letter_code
_entity_poly.pdbx_strand_id
1 'polypeptide(L)'
;MEQNSQKTKKSREKETAILDSVSPKFNRSMIAYHEIGDLFADTCEIVESAQSIAYAAVDTILVQRNWLIGKRIAMECLDENGKAGYGKKTMKKLSAELKEKYGKGFDFSSLYKYVKFHQEFPQILDSLSPKSGRPLSWTHYRILLQETSPEARAWYAKEA
;
A
#
# COMPACT_ATOMS: atom_id res chain seq x y z
N MET A 1 7.70 -38.59 -44.42
CA MET A 1 8.35 -37.71 -43.42
C MET A 1 7.46 -36.53 -43.01
N GLU A 2 6.34 -36.27 -43.72
CA GLU A 2 5.36 -35.20 -43.42
C GLU A 2 4.74 -35.17 -42.02
N GLN A 3 4.53 -36.30 -41.35
CA GLN A 3 3.65 -36.35 -40.15
C GLN A 3 4.29 -35.77 -38.88
N ASN A 4 5.63 -35.67 -38.80
CA ASN A 4 6.31 -35.07 -37.65
C ASN A 4 6.38 -33.53 -37.71
N SER A 5 6.26 -32.93 -38.91
CA SER A 5 6.32 -31.47 -39.10
C SER A 5 4.99 -30.80 -38.71
N GLN A 6 3.86 -31.50 -38.87
CA GLN A 6 2.55 -31.02 -38.44
C GLN A 6 2.34 -31.15 -36.92
N LYS A 7 3.00 -32.11 -36.26
CA LYS A 7 2.90 -32.33 -34.81
C LYS A 7 3.67 -31.28 -34.02
N THR A 8 4.83 -30.84 -34.52
CA THR A 8 5.64 -29.76 -33.92
C THR A 8 5.01 -28.39 -34.09
N LYS A 9 4.41 -28.10 -35.26
CA LYS A 9 3.69 -26.84 -35.50
C LYS A 9 2.44 -26.71 -34.62
N LYS A 10 1.67 -27.80 -34.47
CA LYS A 10 0.49 -27.87 -33.59
C LYS A 10 0.82 -27.78 -32.09
N SER A 11 2.05 -28.13 -31.68
CA SER A 11 2.52 -27.97 -30.30
C SER A 11 2.94 -26.54 -30.01
N ARG A 12 3.63 -25.87 -30.96
CA ARG A 12 4.02 -24.45 -30.83
C ARG A 12 2.81 -23.51 -30.88
N GLU A 13 1.83 -23.79 -31.74
CA GLU A 13 0.59 -23.00 -31.81
C GLU A 13 -0.25 -23.13 -30.52
N LYS A 14 -0.16 -24.27 -29.83
CA LYS A 14 -0.78 -24.47 -28.51
C LYS A 14 -0.02 -23.76 -27.39
N GLU A 15 1.31 -23.71 -27.43
CA GLU A 15 2.13 -22.93 -26.48
C GLU A 15 1.91 -21.42 -26.63
N THR A 16 1.87 -20.90 -27.87
CA THR A 16 1.53 -19.49 -28.13
C THR A 16 0.10 -19.14 -27.71
N ALA A 17 -0.86 -20.06 -27.90
CA ALA A 17 -2.23 -19.87 -27.42
C ALA A 17 -2.36 -19.92 -25.89
N ILE A 18 -1.46 -20.62 -25.18
CA ILE A 18 -1.40 -20.62 -23.72
C ILE A 18 -0.84 -19.27 -23.23
N LEU A 19 0.20 -18.74 -23.87
CA LEU A 19 0.75 -17.40 -23.61
C LEU A 19 -0.27 -16.28 -23.83
N ASP A 20 -1.09 -16.37 -24.89
CA ASP A 20 -2.13 -15.37 -25.19
C ASP A 20 -3.38 -15.51 -24.30
N SER A 21 -3.59 -16.66 -23.65
CA SER A 21 -4.72 -16.90 -22.73
C SER A 21 -4.48 -16.38 -21.31
N VAL A 22 -3.23 -16.06 -20.97
CA VAL A 22 -2.89 -15.34 -19.74
C VAL A 22 -3.07 -13.85 -20.03
N SER A 23 -4.33 -13.40 -20.09
CA SER A 23 -4.62 -11.98 -19.88
C SER A 23 -3.81 -11.51 -18.68
N PRO A 24 -3.03 -10.41 -18.76
CA PRO A 24 -2.25 -9.92 -17.65
C PRO A 24 -3.22 -9.25 -16.66
N LYS A 25 -4.00 -10.05 -15.94
CA LYS A 25 -4.38 -9.71 -14.57
C LYS A 25 -3.09 -9.85 -13.77
N PHE A 26 -2.22 -8.86 -13.96
CA PHE A 26 -0.91 -8.76 -13.34
C PHE A 26 -1.15 -8.88 -11.84
N ASN A 27 -0.83 -10.03 -11.26
CA ASN A 27 -0.60 -10.12 -9.84
C ASN A 27 0.61 -9.22 -9.60
N ARG A 28 0.34 -7.99 -9.16
CA ARG A 28 1.31 -6.90 -8.94
C ARG A 28 2.34 -7.21 -7.84
N SER A 29 2.42 -8.47 -7.42
CA SER A 29 3.31 -9.05 -6.43
C SER A 29 4.35 -10.00 -7.03
N MET A 30 4.36 -10.23 -8.35
CA MET A 30 5.38 -11.04 -9.02
C MET A 30 6.36 -10.18 -9.81
N ILE A 31 7.64 -10.53 -9.70
CA ILE A 31 8.74 -9.90 -10.44
C ILE A 31 8.57 -10.19 -11.93
N ALA A 32 8.68 -9.16 -12.76
CA ALA A 32 8.67 -9.29 -14.21
C ALA A 32 9.94 -10.03 -14.67
N TYR A 33 9.77 -11.02 -15.54
CA TYR A 33 10.87 -11.77 -16.14
C TYR A 33 10.61 -11.89 -17.63
N HIS A 34 11.56 -11.40 -18.42
CA HIS A 34 11.54 -11.50 -19.87
C HIS A 34 12.94 -11.91 -20.37
N GLU A 35 12.98 -12.61 -21.49
CA GLU A 35 14.20 -12.99 -22.21
C GLU A 35 14.17 -12.35 -23.60
N ILE A 36 14.27 -11.02 -23.65
CA ILE A 36 14.12 -10.25 -24.91
C ILE A 36 15.47 -10.15 -25.64
N GLY A 37 16.56 -10.59 -25.00
CA GLY A 37 17.87 -10.80 -25.63
C GLY A 37 18.90 -9.71 -25.29
N ASP A 38 18.50 -8.66 -24.56
CA ASP A 38 19.42 -7.73 -23.90
C ASP A 38 19.48 -8.04 -22.40
N LEU A 39 20.51 -8.78 -22.00
CA LEU A 39 20.74 -9.20 -20.62
C LEU A 39 20.75 -8.04 -19.63
N PHE A 40 21.26 -6.86 -20.03
CA PHE A 40 21.32 -5.71 -19.14
C PHE A 40 19.93 -5.15 -18.90
N ALA A 41 19.16 -4.91 -19.96
CA ALA A 41 17.77 -4.44 -19.87
C ALA A 41 16.88 -5.42 -19.08
N ASP A 42 16.99 -6.72 -19.38
CA ASP A 42 16.24 -7.77 -18.70
C ASP A 42 16.58 -7.80 -17.19
N THR A 43 17.86 -7.64 -16.83
CA THR A 43 18.28 -7.58 -15.41
C THR A 43 17.81 -6.30 -14.71
N CYS A 44 17.85 -5.15 -15.39
CA CYS A 44 17.33 -3.89 -14.86
C CYS A 44 15.83 -4.00 -14.53
N GLU A 45 15.03 -4.59 -15.43
CA GLU A 45 13.59 -4.76 -15.22
C GLU A 45 13.29 -5.64 -14.01
N ILE A 46 14.04 -6.74 -13.83
CA ILE A 46 13.94 -7.61 -12.65
C ILE A 46 14.18 -6.81 -11.36
N VAL A 47 15.24 -6.00 -11.32
CA VAL A 47 15.60 -5.18 -10.14
C VAL A 47 14.54 -4.12 -9.87
N GLU A 48 14.11 -3.38 -10.89
CA GLU A 48 13.11 -2.32 -10.76
C GLU A 48 11.75 -2.86 -10.34
N SER A 49 11.35 -4.01 -10.89
CA SER A 49 10.13 -4.72 -10.51
C SER A 49 10.17 -5.14 -9.04
N ALA A 50 11.27 -5.76 -8.59
CA ALA A 50 11.46 -6.17 -7.20
C ALA A 50 11.40 -4.97 -6.23
N GLN A 51 12.08 -3.86 -6.56
CA GLN A 51 12.03 -2.64 -5.76
C GLN A 51 10.62 -2.06 -5.69
N SER A 52 9.93 -1.98 -6.83
CA SER A 52 8.57 -1.45 -6.91
C SER A 52 7.59 -2.23 -6.04
N ILE A 53 7.67 -3.57 -6.07
CA ILE A 53 6.88 -4.48 -5.23
C ILE A 53 7.20 -4.25 -3.75
N ALA A 54 8.49 -4.20 -3.39
CA ALA A 54 8.92 -3.99 -2.01
C ALA A 54 8.41 -2.65 -1.45
N TYR A 55 8.57 -1.56 -2.21
CA TYR A 55 8.08 -0.24 -1.78
C TYR A 55 6.56 -0.21 -1.64
N ALA A 56 5.82 -0.82 -2.58
CA ALA A 56 4.36 -0.89 -2.49
C ALA A 56 3.90 -1.67 -1.24
N ALA A 57 4.56 -2.78 -0.92
CA ALA A 57 4.27 -3.57 0.28
C ALA A 57 4.54 -2.76 1.56
N VAL A 58 5.67 -2.03 1.60
CA VAL A 58 6.01 -1.15 2.72
C VAL A 58 4.99 -0.03 2.88
N ASP A 59 4.59 0.64 1.79
CA ASP A 59 3.59 1.70 1.84
C ASP A 59 2.25 1.16 2.36
N THR A 60 1.80 0.02 1.84
CA THR A 60 0.56 -0.64 2.27
C THR A 60 0.58 -0.90 3.77
N ILE A 61 1.63 -1.57 4.27
CA ILE A 61 1.68 -1.98 5.68
C ILE A 61 1.84 -0.78 6.62
N LEU A 62 2.56 0.27 6.19
CA LEU A 62 2.69 1.50 6.97
C LEU A 62 1.37 2.25 7.08
N VAL A 63 0.61 2.35 6.00
CA VAL A 63 -0.72 2.99 6.01
C VAL A 63 -1.66 2.20 6.92
N GLN A 64 -1.72 0.88 6.78
CA GLN A 64 -2.53 0.01 7.64
C GLN A 64 -2.17 0.17 9.12
N ARG A 65 -0.87 0.04 9.45
CA ARG A 65 -0.37 0.18 10.82
C ARG A 65 -0.77 1.52 11.43
N ASN A 66 -0.51 2.61 10.72
CA ASN A 66 -0.79 3.96 11.21
C ASN A 66 -2.29 4.16 11.43
N TRP A 67 -3.13 3.69 10.51
CA TRP A 67 -4.57 3.77 10.65
C TRP A 67 -5.09 2.96 11.85
N LEU A 68 -4.62 1.73 12.03
CA LEU A 68 -5.03 0.84 13.13
C LEU A 68 -4.60 1.38 14.50
N ILE A 69 -3.40 1.95 14.60
CA ILE A 69 -2.96 2.65 15.82
C ILE A 69 -3.90 3.81 16.12
N GLY A 70 -4.22 4.62 15.10
CA GLY A 70 -5.19 5.71 15.20
C GLY A 70 -6.54 5.25 15.73
N LYS A 71 -7.09 4.18 15.15
CA LYS A 71 -8.34 3.56 15.58
C LYS A 71 -8.30 3.12 17.04
N ARG A 72 -7.26 2.38 17.44
CA ARG A 72 -7.14 1.86 18.81
C ARG A 72 -7.04 2.98 19.85
N ILE A 73 -6.29 4.03 19.55
CA ILE A 73 -6.14 5.20 20.41
C ILE A 73 -7.45 5.98 20.49
N ALA A 74 -8.12 6.18 19.33
CA ALA A 74 -9.42 6.85 19.30
C ALA A 74 -10.41 6.12 20.22
N MET A 75 -10.54 4.80 20.11
CA MET A 75 -11.44 3.99 20.96
C MET A 75 -11.16 4.14 22.46
N GLU A 76 -9.90 4.28 22.88
CA GLU A 76 -9.53 4.44 24.30
C GLU A 76 -9.76 5.87 24.81
N CYS A 77 -9.76 6.86 23.92
CA CYS A 77 -9.82 8.29 24.25
C CYS A 77 -11.18 8.93 23.95
N LEU A 78 -12.20 8.14 23.61
CA LEU A 78 -13.58 8.61 23.51
C LEU A 78 -14.10 8.86 24.92
N ASP A 79 -14.62 10.07 25.16
CA ASP A 79 -15.42 10.31 26.35
C ASP A 79 -16.81 9.66 26.23
N GLU A 80 -17.57 9.67 27.32
CA GLU A 80 -18.93 9.14 27.42
C GLU A 80 -19.94 9.78 26.45
N ASN A 81 -19.57 10.91 25.80
CA ASN A 81 -20.36 11.59 24.77
C ASN A 81 -19.84 11.31 23.34
N GLY A 82 -18.87 10.41 23.18
CA GLY A 82 -18.25 10.10 21.88
C GLY A 82 -17.37 11.22 21.33
N LYS A 83 -16.99 12.22 22.15
CA LYS A 83 -16.04 13.27 21.76
C LYS A 83 -14.63 12.84 22.14
N ALA A 84 -13.70 13.04 21.20
CA ALA A 84 -12.31 12.69 21.40
C ALA A 84 -11.63 13.76 22.27
N GLY A 85 -11.81 13.67 23.58
CA GLY A 85 -11.04 14.42 24.56
C GLY A 85 -9.70 13.75 24.78
N TYR A 86 -8.82 13.71 23.75
CA TYR A 86 -7.56 12.97 23.76
C TYR A 86 -6.84 13.15 25.09
N GLY A 87 -6.99 12.16 25.98
CA GLY A 87 -6.55 12.28 27.36
C GLY A 87 -5.07 12.62 27.35
N LYS A 88 -4.73 13.90 27.58
CA LYS A 88 -3.37 14.41 27.35
C LYS A 88 -2.34 13.58 28.11
N LYS A 89 -2.73 13.06 29.28
CA LYS A 89 -1.93 12.14 30.09
C LYS A 89 -1.74 10.76 29.42
N THR A 90 -2.82 10.12 28.97
CA THR A 90 -2.78 8.80 28.30
C THR A 90 -1.97 8.84 27.02
N MET A 91 -2.21 9.83 26.16
CA MET A 91 -1.47 9.99 24.90
C MET A 91 0.01 10.28 25.15
N LYS A 92 0.33 11.12 26.14
CA LYS A 92 1.72 11.43 26.51
C LYS A 92 2.44 10.20 27.03
N LYS A 93 1.82 9.43 27.93
CA LYS A 93 2.36 8.17 28.44
C LYS A 93 2.60 7.16 27.31
N LEU A 94 1.58 6.91 26.48
CA LEU A 94 1.67 5.98 25.36
C LEU A 94 2.78 6.38 24.37
N SER A 95 2.89 7.68 24.05
CA SER A 95 3.96 8.16 23.16
C SER A 95 5.35 7.97 23.75
N ALA A 96 5.51 8.07 25.08
CA ALA A 96 6.80 7.82 25.73
C ALA A 96 7.16 6.33 25.65
N GLU A 97 6.23 5.44 26.02
CA GLU A 97 6.43 3.99 25.99
C GLU A 97 6.69 3.47 24.58
N LEU A 98 5.92 3.92 23.58
CA LEU A 98 6.13 3.51 22.19
C LEU A 98 7.43 4.07 21.61
N LYS A 99 7.81 5.31 21.96
CA LYS A 99 9.08 5.89 21.52
C LYS A 99 10.28 5.19 22.17
N GLU A 100 10.17 4.79 23.43
CA GLU A 100 11.20 4.00 24.10
C GLU A 100 11.36 2.63 23.43
N LYS A 101 10.23 1.97 23.10
CA LYS A 101 10.25 0.63 22.51
C LYS A 101 10.62 0.59 21.02
N TYR A 102 10.12 1.53 20.22
CA TYR A 102 10.19 1.49 18.76
C TYR A 102 10.92 2.69 18.13
N GLY A 103 11.26 3.71 18.92
CA GLY A 103 12.03 4.87 18.46
C GLY A 103 11.24 5.88 17.64
N LYS A 104 11.87 6.38 16.57
CA LYS A 104 11.36 7.48 15.75
C LYS A 104 10.02 7.13 15.12
N GLY A 105 9.10 8.10 15.09
CA GLY A 105 7.78 7.93 14.49
C GLY A 105 6.68 7.57 15.49
N PHE A 106 7.00 7.38 16.77
CA PHE A 106 6.02 7.09 17.83
C PHE A 106 5.90 8.19 18.88
N ASP A 107 6.33 9.41 18.56
CA ASP A 107 6.12 10.57 19.42
C ASP A 107 4.64 11.03 19.42
N PHE A 108 4.33 11.94 20.34
CA PHE A 108 2.99 12.49 20.50
C PHE A 108 2.41 13.06 19.20
N SER A 109 3.24 13.74 18.40
CA SER A 109 2.81 14.36 17.14
C SER A 109 2.48 13.31 16.09
N SER A 110 3.20 12.19 16.05
CA SER A 110 2.86 11.05 15.20
C SER A 110 1.56 10.37 15.61
N LEU A 111 1.38 10.08 16.91
CA LEU A 111 0.16 9.46 17.40
C LEU A 111 -1.07 10.31 17.11
N TYR A 112 -0.97 11.63 17.29
CA TYR A 112 -2.03 12.57 16.91
C TYR A 112 -2.39 12.48 15.41
N LYS A 113 -1.37 12.42 14.53
CA LYS A 113 -1.61 12.24 13.09
C LYS A 113 -2.27 10.90 12.77
N TYR A 114 -1.91 9.83 13.46
CA TYR A 114 -2.53 8.51 13.28
C TYR A 114 -4.02 8.53 13.65
N VAL A 115 -4.34 9.19 14.76
CA VAL A 115 -5.74 9.35 15.18
C VAL A 115 -6.53 10.19 14.20
N LYS A 116 -5.99 11.35 13.78
CA LYS A 116 -6.61 12.18 12.74
C LYS A 116 -6.76 11.39 11.44
N PHE A 117 -5.76 10.59 11.06
CA PHE A 117 -5.81 9.76 9.87
C PHE A 117 -6.99 8.78 9.89
N HIS A 118 -7.20 8.11 11.03
CA HIS A 118 -8.34 7.22 11.20
C HIS A 118 -9.69 7.96 11.03
N GLN A 119 -9.80 9.17 11.59
CA GLN A 119 -11.03 9.97 11.55
C GLN A 119 -11.35 10.52 10.16
N GLU A 120 -10.34 10.99 9.43
CA GLU A 120 -10.53 11.64 8.13
C GLU A 120 -10.63 10.63 6.97
N PHE A 121 -10.15 9.38 7.17
CA PHE A 121 -10.17 8.33 6.16
C PHE A 121 -10.69 6.98 6.72
N PRO A 122 -11.96 6.89 7.17
CA PRO A 122 -12.47 5.70 7.85
C PRO A 122 -12.58 4.46 6.94
N GLN A 123 -12.76 4.64 5.63
CA GLN A 123 -12.87 3.55 4.65
C GLN A 123 -11.54 3.13 4.01
N ILE A 124 -10.40 3.65 4.47
CA ILE A 124 -9.13 3.48 3.74
C ILE A 124 -8.70 2.02 3.62
N LEU A 125 -8.97 1.20 4.64
CA LEU A 125 -8.57 -0.22 4.62
C LEU A 125 -9.23 -0.99 3.47
N ASP A 126 -10.45 -0.61 3.08
CA ASP A 126 -11.16 -1.21 1.94
C ASP A 126 -10.49 -0.85 0.61
N SER A 127 -9.90 0.35 0.55
CA SER A 127 -9.13 0.85 -0.59
C SER A 127 -7.70 0.30 -0.67
N LEU A 128 -7.18 -0.39 0.34
CA LEU A 128 -5.84 -1.00 0.33
C LEU A 128 -5.83 -2.41 -0.27
N SER A 129 -6.93 -2.84 -0.90
CA SER A 129 -6.99 -4.16 -1.53
C SER A 129 -6.01 -4.25 -2.71
N PRO A 130 -5.47 -5.45 -3.04
CA PRO A 130 -4.63 -5.66 -4.22
C PRO A 130 -5.30 -5.24 -5.55
N LYS A 131 -6.64 -5.14 -5.56
CA LYS A 131 -7.44 -4.77 -6.73
C LYS A 131 -7.54 -3.25 -6.91
N SER A 132 -7.22 -2.47 -5.89
CA SER A 132 -7.50 -1.03 -5.80
C SER A 132 -6.38 -0.14 -6.37
N GLY A 133 -5.31 -0.73 -6.90
CA GLY A 133 -4.12 0.01 -7.33
C GLY A 133 -3.04 0.09 -6.26
N ARG A 134 -1.99 0.88 -6.52
CA ARG A 134 -0.91 1.08 -5.55
C ARG A 134 -1.41 2.05 -4.49
N PRO A 135 -1.33 1.72 -3.19
CA PRO A 135 -1.77 2.65 -2.17
C PRO A 135 -0.82 3.83 -2.06
N LEU A 136 -1.36 5.00 -1.72
CA LEU A 136 -0.57 6.19 -1.44
C LEU A 136 0.36 5.94 -0.26
N SER A 137 1.58 6.48 -0.32
CA SER A 137 2.52 6.37 0.80
C SER A 137 2.03 7.12 2.04
N TRP A 138 2.52 6.76 3.22
CA TRP A 138 2.22 7.51 4.45
C TRP A 138 2.59 8.98 4.33
N THR A 139 3.70 9.30 3.65
CA THR A 139 4.12 10.70 3.43
C THR A 139 3.05 11.49 2.68
N HIS A 140 2.39 10.86 1.71
CA HIS A 140 1.30 11.47 0.96
C HIS A 140 0.09 11.77 1.87
N TYR A 141 -0.34 10.81 2.69
CA TYR A 141 -1.41 11.04 3.66
C TYR A 141 -1.09 12.14 4.68
N ARG A 142 0.17 12.29 5.11
CA ARG A 142 0.54 13.42 5.99
C ARG A 142 0.32 14.79 5.35
N ILE A 143 0.48 14.90 4.03
CA ILE A 143 0.21 16.14 3.28
C ILE A 143 -1.30 16.36 3.23
N LEU A 144 -2.07 15.32 2.87
CA LEU A 144 -3.54 15.40 2.84
C LEU A 144 -4.14 15.76 4.21
N LEU A 145 -3.53 15.33 5.31
CA LEU A 145 -3.98 15.68 6.66
C LEU A 145 -3.75 17.16 7.03
N GLN A 146 -2.95 17.90 6.26
CA GLN A 146 -2.78 19.34 6.41
C GLN A 146 -3.87 20.13 5.67
N GLU A 147 -4.49 19.54 4.65
CA GLU A 147 -5.62 20.15 3.94
C GLU A 147 -6.82 20.26 4.88
N THR A 148 -7.32 21.48 5.03
CA THR A 148 -8.42 21.83 5.93
C THR A 148 -9.78 21.58 5.30
N SER A 149 -9.92 21.68 3.98
CA SER A 149 -11.18 21.38 3.28
C SER A 149 -11.35 19.86 3.10
N PRO A 150 -12.43 19.26 3.61
CA PRO A 150 -12.75 17.85 3.36
C PRO A 150 -12.90 17.54 1.87
N GLU A 151 -13.48 18.45 1.08
CA GLU A 151 -13.71 18.30 -0.35
C GLU A 151 -12.39 18.31 -1.13
N ALA A 152 -11.51 19.27 -0.85
CA ALA A 152 -10.18 19.34 -1.45
C ALA A 152 -9.36 18.09 -1.11
N ARG A 153 -9.43 17.64 0.15
CA ARG A 153 -8.72 16.43 0.60
C ARG A 153 -9.21 15.18 -0.13
N ALA A 154 -10.51 15.01 -0.30
CA ALA A 154 -11.09 13.88 -1.01
C ALA A 154 -10.76 13.92 -2.52
N TRP A 155 -10.68 15.11 -3.11
CA TRP A 155 -10.26 15.29 -4.50
C TRP A 155 -8.80 14.89 -4.69
N TYR A 156 -7.88 15.44 -3.89
CA TYR A 156 -6.45 15.09 -3.98
C TYR A 156 -6.16 13.62 -3.70
N ALA A 157 -6.92 12.98 -2.80
CA ALA A 157 -6.77 11.56 -2.52
C ALA A 157 -7.18 10.65 -3.70
N LYS A 158 -8.00 11.15 -4.62
CA LYS A 158 -8.42 10.42 -5.83
C LYS A 158 -7.51 10.68 -7.03
N GLU A 159 -6.93 11.87 -7.11
CA GLU A 159 -6.06 12.29 -8.23
C GLU A 159 -4.64 11.72 -8.12
N ALA A 160 -4.20 11.40 -6.90
CA ALA A 160 -2.87 10.86 -6.60
C ALA A 160 -2.72 9.36 -6.90
#